data_AF-A0A938BC45-F1
#
_entry.id   AF-A0A938BC45-F1
#
_cell.length_a   1.000
_cell.length_b   1.000
_cell.length_c   1.000
_cell.angle_alpha   90.00
_cell.angle_beta   90.00
_cell.angle_gamma   90.00
#
_symmetry.space_group_name_H-M   'P 1'
#
loop_
_entity.id
_entity.type
_entity.pdbx_description
1 polymer ?
#
loop_
_entity_poly.entity_id
_entity_poly.type
_entity_poly.pdbx_seq_one_letter_code
_entity_poly.pdbx_strand_id
1 'polypeptide(L)'
;MFHPKTRRPLLIAVMTKHTWDEINGDAVIVPMEETAWYLPTRVVQADIQGITLCIADYDLWKEQVRAKQAFLLGGESNGETF
;
A
#
# COMPACT_ATOMS: atom_id res chain seq x y z
N MET A 1 -15.75 -2.91 -0.99
CA MET A 1 -15.80 -4.17 -0.19
C MET A 1 -16.23 -3.82 1.23
N PHE A 2 -16.84 -4.71 2.02
CA PHE A 2 -17.11 -4.45 3.45
C PHE A 2 -16.13 -5.26 4.31
N HIS A 3 -15.44 -4.63 5.24
CA HIS A 3 -14.48 -5.33 6.08
C HIS A 3 -15.18 -6.07 7.23
N PRO A 4 -15.04 -7.41 7.34
CA PRO A 4 -15.78 -8.20 8.32
C PRO A 4 -15.45 -7.85 9.77
N LYS A 5 -14.19 -7.53 10.09
CA LYS A 5 -13.75 -7.27 11.48
C LYS A 5 -14.02 -5.84 11.94
N THR A 6 -13.86 -4.84 11.08
CA THR A 6 -14.06 -3.42 11.46
C THR A 6 -15.45 -2.90 11.10
N ARG A 7 -16.28 -3.73 10.46
CA ARG A 7 -17.65 -3.41 10.05
C ARG A 7 -17.77 -2.08 9.29
N ARG A 8 -16.78 -1.76 8.45
CA ARG A 8 -16.75 -0.55 7.63
C ARG A 8 -16.69 -0.86 6.14
N PRO A 9 -17.27 -0.02 5.28
CA PRO A 9 -16.94 -0.07 3.86
C PRO A 9 -15.46 0.25 3.67
N LEU A 10 -14.80 -0.55 2.84
CA LEU A 10 -13.45 -0.32 2.35
C LEU A 10 -13.53 0.29 0.96
N LEU A 11 -12.83 1.41 0.78
CA LEU A 11 -12.46 1.95 -0.51
C LEU A 11 -11.10 1.36 -0.87
N ILE A 12 -11.02 0.67 -2.01
CA ILE A 12 -9.83 -0.09 -2.37
C ILE A 12 -9.04 0.67 -3.43
N ALA A 13 -7.75 0.89 -3.16
CA ALA A 13 -6.78 1.28 -4.17
C ALA A 13 -6.14 0.01 -4.75
N VAL A 14 -6.16 -0.13 -6.07
CA VAL A 14 -5.51 -1.21 -6.81
C VAL A 14 -4.50 -0.60 -7.76
N MET A 15 -3.27 -1.10 -7.75
CA MET A 15 -2.21 -0.66 -8.64
C MET A 15 -1.31 -1.82 -9.02
N THR A 16 -0.53 -1.65 -10.08
CA THR A 16 0.51 -2.63 -10.41
C THR A 16 1.57 -2.65 -9.31
N LYS A 17 2.24 -3.80 -9.12
CA LYS A 17 3.39 -3.88 -8.22
C LYS A 17 4.46 -2.84 -8.55
N HIS A 18 4.72 -2.62 -9.84
CA HIS A 18 5.66 -1.62 -10.29
C HIS A 18 5.32 -0.21 -9.78
N THR A 19 4.07 0.23 -9.96
CA THR A 19 3.60 1.52 -9.44
C THR A 19 3.66 1.61 -7.91
N TRP A 20 3.40 0.50 -7.22
CA TRP A 20 3.49 0.46 -5.77
C TRP A 20 4.94 0.62 -5.29
N ASP A 21 5.87 -0.13 -5.88
CA ASP A 21 7.29 -0.13 -5.52
C ASP A 21 7.95 1.25 -5.79
N GLU A 22 7.44 2.03 -6.74
CA GLU A 22 7.87 3.42 -6.99
C GLU A 22 7.43 4.39 -5.88
N ILE A 23 6.32 4.11 -5.20
CA ILE A 23 5.68 5.03 -4.26
C ILE A 23 5.97 4.62 -2.80
N ASN A 24 5.93 3.34 -2.46
CA ASN A 24 5.91 2.84 -1.08
C ASN A 24 6.71 1.54 -0.88
N GLY A 25 6.95 1.20 0.39
CA GLY A 25 7.71 0.02 0.84
C GLY A 25 6.89 -1.28 0.88
N ASP A 26 7.16 -2.13 1.87
CA ASP A 26 6.75 -3.55 1.87
C ASP A 26 5.24 -3.81 1.68
N ALA A 27 4.93 -4.75 0.78
CA ALA A 27 3.63 -5.39 0.66
C ALA A 27 3.71 -6.84 1.17
N VAL A 28 2.64 -7.35 1.76
CA VAL A 28 2.55 -8.76 2.18
C VAL A 28 1.96 -9.60 1.05
N ILE A 29 2.58 -10.72 0.76
CA ILE A 29 2.05 -11.69 -0.21
C ILE A 29 1.03 -12.56 0.52
N VAL A 30 -0.22 -12.53 0.08
CA VAL A 30 -1.29 -13.39 0.64
C VAL A 30 -2.17 -13.94 -0.48
N PRO A 31 -2.83 -15.09 -0.27
CA PRO A 31 -3.84 -15.59 -1.20
C PRO A 31 -4.97 -14.57 -1.41
N MET A 32 -5.59 -14.57 -2.60
CA MET A 32 -6.63 -13.60 -2.96
C MET A 32 -7.82 -13.67 -2.00
N GLU A 33 -8.22 -14.88 -1.62
CA GLU A 33 -9.28 -15.19 -0.67
C GLU A 33 -9.02 -14.60 0.73
N GLU A 34 -7.76 -14.36 1.07
CA GLU A 34 -7.36 -13.80 2.36
C GLU A 34 -7.20 -12.27 2.33
N THR A 35 -7.13 -11.66 1.14
CA THR A 35 -6.82 -10.24 0.95
C THR A 35 -7.69 -9.33 1.82
N ALA A 36 -8.99 -9.62 1.93
CA ALA A 36 -9.92 -8.83 2.71
C ALA A 36 -9.57 -8.77 4.21
N TRP A 37 -8.90 -9.77 4.78
CA TRP A 37 -8.57 -9.85 6.21
C TRP A 37 -7.34 -9.03 6.60
N TYR A 38 -6.43 -8.82 5.66
CA TYR A 38 -5.20 -8.05 5.87
C TYR A 38 -5.42 -6.55 5.68
N LEU A 39 -6.44 -6.19 4.92
CA LEU A 39 -6.98 -4.85 4.94
C LEU A 39 -7.64 -4.60 6.31
N PRO A 40 -7.52 -3.40 6.91
CA PRO A 40 -6.92 -2.18 6.38
C PRO A 40 -5.48 -1.90 6.88
N THR A 41 -4.78 -2.88 7.46
CA THR A 41 -3.51 -2.63 8.16
C THR A 41 -2.28 -2.94 7.33
N ARG A 42 -2.47 -3.63 6.20
CA ARG A 42 -1.40 -4.02 5.28
C ARG A 42 -1.80 -3.77 3.84
N VAL A 43 -0.80 -3.50 3.01
CA VAL A 43 -0.94 -3.59 1.55
C VAL A 43 -0.64 -5.00 1.14
N VAL A 44 -1.54 -5.56 0.34
CA VAL A 44 -1.51 -6.96 -0.11
C VAL A 44 -0.99 -7.01 -1.53
N GLN A 45 -0.07 -7.93 -1.81
CA GLN A 45 0.30 -8.33 -3.16
C GLN A 45 -0.49 -9.59 -3.55
N ALA A 46 -1.14 -9.55 -4.71
CA ALA A 46 -1.87 -10.69 -5.27
C ALA A 46 -1.62 -10.82 -6.77
N ASP A 47 -1.43 -12.05 -7.23
CA ASP A 47 -1.29 -12.37 -8.65
C ASP A 47 -2.67 -12.67 -9.26
N ILE A 48 -3.06 -11.88 -10.26
CA ILE A 48 -4.31 -12.04 -10.99
C ILE A 48 -3.98 -12.22 -12.47
N GLN A 49 -4.26 -13.40 -13.02
CA GLN A 49 -4.08 -13.69 -14.45
C GLN A 49 -2.67 -13.36 -14.98
N GLY A 50 -1.63 -13.59 -14.17
CA GLY A 50 -0.24 -13.31 -14.52
C GLY A 50 0.20 -11.86 -14.30
N ILE A 51 -0.66 -11.02 -13.72
CA ILE A 51 -0.35 -9.64 -13.34
C ILE A 51 -0.27 -9.56 -11.81
N THR A 52 0.87 -9.11 -11.30
CA THR A 52 1.04 -8.83 -9.87
C THR A 52 0.49 -7.46 -9.53
N LEU A 53 -0.55 -7.43 -8.69
CA LEU A 53 -1.20 -6.22 -8.22
C LEU A 53 -0.97 -6.00 -6.73
N CYS A 54 -0.88 -4.74 -6.34
CA CYS A 54 -0.92 -4.31 -4.96
C CYS A 54 -2.31 -3.74 -4.65
N ILE A 55 -2.91 -4.24 -3.56
CA ILE A 55 -4.27 -3.94 -3.11
C ILE A 55 -4.16 -3.35 -1.70
N ALA A 56 -4.70 -2.15 -1.51
CA ALA A 56 -4.67 -1.44 -0.24
C ALA A 56 -6.04 -0.84 0.09
N ASP A 57 -6.29 -0.65 1.38
CA ASP A 57 -7.30 0.29 1.83
C ASP A 57 -6.83 1.72 1.47
N TYR A 58 -7.72 2.53 0.94
CA TYR A 58 -7.40 3.86 0.43
C TYR A 58 -6.80 4.78 1.50
N ASP A 59 -7.31 4.69 2.74
CA ASP A 59 -6.80 5.49 3.84
C ASP A 59 -5.36 5.11 4.21
N LEU A 60 -5.07 3.79 4.27
CA LEU A 60 -3.72 3.27 4.48
C LEU A 60 -2.78 3.69 3.34
N TRP A 61 -3.20 3.53 2.09
CA TRP A 61 -2.43 3.96 0.93
C TRP A 61 -2.06 5.44 1.04
N LYS A 62 -3.04 6.30 1.31
CA LYS A 62 -2.87 7.75 1.41
C LYS A 62 -1.91 8.15 2.54
N GLU A 63 -1.97 7.45 3.68
CA GLU A 63 -1.04 7.64 4.79
C GLU A 63 0.40 7.33 4.37
N GLN A 64 0.62 6.19 3.70
CA GLN A 64 1.97 5.78 3.26
C GLN A 64 2.54 6.73 2.20
N VAL A 65 1.73 7.15 1.22
CA VAL A 65 2.15 8.15 0.22
C VAL A 65 2.58 9.46 0.89
N ARG A 66 1.81 9.95 1.87
CA ARG A 66 2.16 11.17 2.61
C ARG A 66 3.43 11.01 3.42
N ALA A 67 3.61 9.86 4.08
CA ALA A 67 4.82 9.56 4.84
C ALA A 67 6.06 9.54 3.93
N LYS A 68 5.96 8.92 2.74
CA LYS A 68 7.05 8.92 1.75
C LYS A 68 7.37 10.33 1.25
N GLN A 69 6.35 11.10 0.88
CA GLN A 69 6.55 12.48 0.42
C GLN A 69 7.22 13.34 1.48
N ALA A 70 6.79 13.22 2.74
CA ALA A 70 7.43 13.91 3.86
C ALA A 70 8.90 13.48 4.06
N PHE A 71 9.20 12.18 3.92
CA PHE A 71 10.57 11.67 3.98
C PHE A 71 11.45 12.23 2.86
N LEU A 72 10.97 12.26 1.62
CA LEU A 72 11.72 12.79 0.48
C LEU A 72 12.00 14.30 0.65
N LEU A 73 10.99 15.08 1.05
CA LEU A 73 11.12 16.51 1.27
C LEU A 73 11.96 16.87 2.50
N GLY A 74 11.96 16.04 3.54
CA GLY A 74 12.78 16.21 4.74
C GLY A 74 14.20 15.63 4.64
N GLY A 75 14.46 14.76 3.66
CA GLY A 75 15.77 14.19 3.38
C GLY A 75 16.66 15.11 2.53
N GLU A 76 16.07 16.01 1.75
CA GLU A 76 16.82 17.00 0.94
C GLU A 76 17.43 18.15 1.77
N SER A 77 17.05 18.31 3.05
CA SER A 77 17.58 19.36 3.92
C SER A 77 18.85 19.01 4.69
N ASN A 78 19.33 17.76 4.65
CA ASN A 78 20.57 17.34 5.32
C ASN A 78 21.71 17.16 4.30
N GLY A 79 21.96 18.22 3.51
CA GLY A 79 23.23 18.41 2.83
C GLY A 79 24.33 18.64 3.86
N GLU A 80 24.89 17.56 4.43
CA GLU A 80 26.22 17.62 5.03
C GLU A 80 27.26 17.22 3.97
N THR A 81 28.04 18.24 3.63
CA THR A 81 29.24 18.29 2.79
C THR A 81 30.32 17.26 3.15
N PHE A 82 30.96 16.74 2.09
CA PHE A 82 32.31 16.17 1.95
C PHE A 82 33.09 15.72 3.19
#